data_AF-A0A3C0WFC4-F1
#
_entry.id   AF-A0A3C0WFC4-F1
#
_cell.length_a   1.000
_cell.length_b   1.000
_cell.length_c   1.000
_cell.angle_alpha   90.00
_cell.angle_beta   90.00
_cell.angle_gamma   90.00
#
_symmetry.space_group_name_H-M   'P 1'
#
loop_
_entity.id
_entity.type
_entity.pdbx_description
1 polymer ?
#
loop_
_entity_poly.entity_id
_entity_poly.type
_entity_poly.pdbx_seq_one_letter_code
_entity_poly.pdbx_strand_id
1 'polypeptide(L)' 'MSADQSLKFVVEDTGHFQNFKKRHIGDFDFSEAGLYTVAIRPIKKANVAVMDVRQMDLVFDSGSK' A
#
# COMPACT_ATOMS: atom_id res chain seq x y z
N MET A 1 -10.22 -7.07 19.82
CA MET A 1 -10.82 -6.10 18.86
C MET A 1 -9.67 -5.58 18.01
N SER A 2 -9.31 -6.27 16.93
CA SER A 2 -8.31 -5.76 15.99
C SER A 2 -8.92 -4.57 15.28
N ALA A 3 -8.38 -3.37 15.50
CA ALA A 3 -8.80 -2.20 14.74
C ALA A 3 -8.44 -2.46 13.26
N ASP A 4 -9.44 -2.56 12.40
CA ASP A 4 -9.23 -2.66 10.96
C ASP A 4 -8.60 -1.35 10.47
N GLN A 5 -7.28 -1.32 10.41
CA GLN A 5 -6.53 -0.18 9.90
C GLN A 5 -6.67 -0.11 8.39
N SER A 6 -6.94 1.09 7.86
CA SER A 6 -7.04 1.30 6.42
C SER A 6 -6.32 2.58 6.02
N LEU A 7 -5.52 2.46 4.96
CA LEU A 7 -4.82 3.57 4.33
C LEU A 7 -5.46 3.82 2.97
N LYS A 8 -5.72 5.09 2.66
CA LYS A 8 -6.20 5.50 1.34
C LYS A 8 -5.03 6.07 0.55
N PHE A 9 -4.89 5.59 -0.68
CA PHE A 9 -3.83 6.04 -1.59
C PHE A 9 -4.42 6.34 -2.97
N VAL A 10 -4.03 7.48 -3.53
CA VAL A 10 -4.36 7.83 -4.91
C VAL A 10 -3.19 7.43 -5.77
N VAL A 11 -3.43 6.47 -6.68
CA VAL A 11 -2.41 6.02 -7.62
C VAL A 11 -2.10 7.14 -8.61
N GLU A 12 -0.82 7.50 -8.68
CA GLU A 12 -0.31 8.45 -9.66
C GLU A 12 -0.13 7.80 -11.03
N ASP A 13 -0.37 8.56 -12.09
CA ASP A 13 -0.08 8.10 -13.44
C ASP A 13 1.43 7.88 -13.65
N THR A 14 1.78 6.73 -14.19
CA THR A 14 3.16 6.35 -14.53
C THR A 14 3.45 6.49 -16.02
N GLY A 15 2.45 6.84 -16.85
CA GLY A 15 2.51 7.01 -18.30
C GLY A 15 2.41 5.68 -19.07
N HIS A 16 3.19 4.68 -18.67
CA HIS A 16 3.19 3.34 -19.28
C HIS A 16 3.31 2.23 -18.23
N PHE A 17 2.70 1.07 -18.48
CA PHE A 17 2.62 -0.08 -17.55
C PHE A 17 3.98 -0.71 -17.19
N GLN A 18 5.06 -0.33 -17.88
CA GLN A 18 6.42 -0.78 -17.58
C GLN A 18 7.16 0.12 -16.58
N ASN A 19 6.62 1.32 -16.30
CA ASN A 19 7.25 2.31 -15.43
C ASN A 19 6.84 2.11 -13.97
N PHE A 20 7.45 1.12 -13.30
CA PHE A 20 7.20 0.82 -11.90
C PHE A 20 7.89 1.85 -11.00
N LYS A 21 7.12 2.45 -10.09
CA LYS A 21 7.65 3.39 -9.10
C LYS A 21 7.38 2.87 -7.69
N LYS A 22 8.42 2.81 -6.85
CA LYS A 22 8.26 2.52 -5.42
C LYS A 22 7.52 3.67 -4.74
N ARG A 23 6.57 3.34 -3.87
CA ARG A 23 5.76 4.28 -3.11
C ARG A 23 5.67 3.80 -1.67
N HIS A 24 5.96 4.70 -0.72
CA HIS A 24 5.54 4.50 0.67
C HIS A 24 4.08 4.94 0.75
N ILE A 25 3.23 4.05 1.27
CA ILE A 25 1.78 4.25 1.33
C ILE A 25 1.35 4.80 2.69
N GLY A 26 2.14 4.50 3.73
CA GLY A 26 1.87 4.81 5.12
C GLY A 26 2.31 3.66 6.02
N ASP A 27 1.97 3.78 7.29
CA ASP A 27 2.43 2.90 8.34
C ASP A 27 1.24 2.18 9.01
N PHE A 28 1.50 1.01 9.56
CA PHE A 28 0.54 0.21 10.31
C PHE A 28 1.08 -0.08 11.70
N ASP A 29 0.21 0.05 12.69
CA ASP A 29 0.55 -0.22 14.09
C ASP A 29 0.16 -1.65 14.47
N PHE A 30 1.13 -2.47 14.90
CA PHE A 30 0.88 -3.83 15.37
C PHE A 30 1.13 -3.91 16.87
N SER A 31 0.05 -3.90 17.66
CA SER A 31 0.15 -3.96 19.13
C SER A 31 0.49 -5.36 19.65
N GLU A 32 0.20 -6.40 18.86
CA GLU A 32 0.39 -7.80 19.24
C GLU A 32 1.16 -8.53 18.13
N ALA A 33 2.02 -9.47 18.51
CA ALA A 33 2.64 -10.36 17.54
C ALA A 33 1.60 -11.35 16.97
N GLY A 34 1.67 -11.66 15.68
CA GLY A 34 0.73 -12.60 15.07
C GLY A 34 0.72 -12.58 13.56
N LEU A 35 -0.22 -13.34 12.99
CA LEU A 35 -0.49 -13.36 11.57
C LEU A 35 -1.50 -12.26 11.20
N TYR A 36 -1.12 -11.43 10.24
CA TYR A 36 -1.97 -10.36 9.71
C TYR A 36 -2.22 -10.56 8.22
N THR A 37 -3.37 -10.11 7.75
CA THR A 37 -3.69 -10.07 6.32
C THR A 37 -3.72 -8.64 5.84
N VAL A 38 -2.96 -8.34 4.79
CA VAL A 38 -3.02 -7.05 4.09
C VAL A 38 -3.75 -7.25 2.77
N ALA A 39 -4.74 -6.39 2.51
CA ALA A 39 -5.52 -6.44 1.27
C ALA A 39 -5.49 -5.07 0.58
N ILE A 40 -5.14 -5.08 -0.70
CA ILE A 40 -5.32 -3.93 -1.58
C ILE A 40 -6.71 -4.03 -2.20
N ARG A 41 -7.53 -2.99 -2.00
CA ARG A 41 -8.88 -2.92 -2.56
C ARG A 41 -9.04 -1.67 -3.42
N PRO A 42 -9.34 -1.79 -4.73
CA PRO A 42 -9.69 -0.66 -5.56
C PRO A 42 -10.95 0.04 -5.01
N ILE A 43 -10.87 1.35 -4.81
CA ILE A 43 -12.04 2.17 -4.40
C ILE A 43 -12.69 2.80 -5.64
N LYS A 44 -11.87 3.35 -6.55
CA LYS A 44 -12.30 3.99 -7.79
C LYS A 44 -11.29 3.75 -8.90
N LYS A 45 -11.77 3.52 -10.12
CA LYS A 45 -10.96 3.44 -11.34
C LYS A 45 -11.05 4.76 -12.10
N ALA A 46 -9.91 5.43 -12.28
CA ALA A 46 -9.88 6.75 -12.93
C ALA A 46 -9.87 6.65 -14.46
N ASN A 47 -9.12 5.69 -15.02
CA ASN A 47 -8.90 5.52 -16.47
C ASN A 47 -8.99 4.03 -16.86
N VAL A 48 -8.20 3.57 -17.82
CA VAL A 48 -8.25 2.21 -18.39
C VAL A 48 -7.80 1.13 -17.40
N ALA A 49 -6.94 1.46 -16.43
CA ALA A 49 -6.45 0.56 -15.37
C ALA A 49 -6.52 1.24 -13.99
N VAL A 50 -6.44 0.43 -12.92
CA VAL A 50 -6.33 0.92 -11.54
C VAL A 50 -4.85 1.08 -11.18
N MET A 51 -4.09 -0.03 -11.18
CA MET A 51 -2.64 -0.08 -11.03
C MET A 51 -2.11 -1.51 -11.26
N ASP A 52 -0.80 -1.64 -11.41
CA ASP A 52 -0.06 -2.91 -11.38
C ASP A 52 0.87 -2.95 -10.16
N VAL A 53 0.80 -4.02 -9.37
CA VAL A 53 1.65 -4.22 -8.19
C VAL A 53 2.54 -5.43 -8.41
N ARG A 54 3.86 -5.24 -8.26
CA ARG A 54 4.86 -6.33 -8.38
C ARG A 54 5.37 -6.81 -7.04
N GLN A 55 5.46 -5.93 -6.07
CA GLN A 55 6.06 -6.19 -4.77
C GLN A 55 5.40 -5.29 -3.72
N MET A 56 5.20 -5.86 -2.53
CA MET A 56 4.81 -5.14 -1.33
C MET A 56 5.81 -5.51 -0.24
N ASP A 57 6.48 -4.51 0.29
CA ASP A 57 7.40 -4.67 1.41
C ASP A 57 6.77 -4.07 2.66
N LEU A 58 6.69 -4.85 3.72
CA LEU A 58 6.52 -4.31 5.06
C LEU A 58 7.91 -4.11 5.65
N VAL A 59 8.28 -2.87 5.89
CA VAL A 59 9.57 -2.50 6.48
C VAL A 59 9.34 -1.94 7.87
N PHE A 60 10.22 -2.27 8.82
CA PHE A 60 10.21 -1.58 10.10
C PHE A 60 10.61 -0.12 9.87
N ASP A 61 9.73 0.80 10.24
CA ASP A 61 10.11 2.19 10.36
C ASP A 61 10.92 2.35 11.65
N SER A 62 12.24 2.45 11.50
CA SER A 62 13.14 2.73 12.63
C SER A 62 13.11 4.20 13.06
N GLY A 63 12.23 5.02 12.46
CA GLY A 63 12.28 6.46 12.51
C GLY A 63 13.51 6.93 11.73
N SER A 64 13.30 7.57 10.58
CA SER A 64 14.38 8.36 10.00
C SER A 64 14.76 9.45 11.01
N LYS A 65 15.95 9.34 11.59
CA LYS A 65 16.64 10.50 12.19
C LYS A 65 16.86 11.58 11.14
#